data_AF-A0A2V8MU95-F1
#
_entry.id   AF-A0A2V8MU95-F1
#
_cell.length_a   1.000
_cell.length_b   1.000
_cell.length_c   1.000
_cell.angle_alpha   90.00
_cell.angle_beta   90.00
_cell.angle_gamma   90.00
#
_symmetry.space_group_name_H-M   'P 1'
#
loop_
_entity.id
_entity.type
_entity.pdbx_description
1 polymer ?
#
loop_
_entity_poly.entity_id
_entity_poly.type
_entity_poly.pdbx_seq_one_letter_code
_entity_poly.pdbx_strand_id
1 'polypeptide(L)'
;MVNGHVYPQLPGYRQRNFVHNNNRDGTFTEVGEQLGGPFLEKRTGRGAAFGDIDNDGDVDVVINNLDGPPQLLRNDGGNTNNSILIKTIGVKSNRDGIGARIKLVAGDLTQSGEVYSGGSYLSQSDLRLHFGLEQRTKIDLIEVHWPSGAIDKVTNVSANKILTIKEGQGMIAQKDFKRGAQPLRNQER
;
A
#
# COMPACT_ATOMS: atom_id res chain seq x y z
N MET A 1 3.22 -3.06 12.18
CA MET A 1 4.58 -3.06 12.74
C MET A 1 5.04 -4.50 12.85
N VAL A 2 6.20 -4.80 12.24
CA VAL A 2 6.85 -6.10 12.36
C VAL A 2 7.96 -6.00 13.41
N ASN A 3 8.01 -6.96 14.32
CA ASN A 3 8.93 -6.94 15.45
C ASN A 3 9.53 -8.31 15.76
N GLY A 4 10.55 -8.28 16.61
CA GLY A 4 11.25 -9.45 17.10
C GLY A 4 12.50 -9.01 17.85
N HIS A 5 12.84 -9.69 18.94
CA HIS A 5 13.98 -9.27 19.76
C HIS A 5 15.31 -9.49 19.01
N VAL A 6 16.38 -8.76 19.37
CA VAL A 6 17.67 -8.85 18.66
C VAL A 6 18.43 -10.12 19.06
N TYR A 7 18.23 -10.59 20.29
CA TYR A 7 18.96 -11.72 20.88
C TYR A 7 18.09 -12.99 20.92
N PRO A 8 18.29 -13.95 20.00
CA PRO A 8 17.53 -15.22 20.00
C PRO A 8 17.79 -16.08 21.25
N GLN A 9 18.83 -15.76 22.02
CA GLN A 9 19.23 -16.47 23.24
C GLN A 9 18.42 -16.07 24.48
N LEU A 10 17.66 -14.96 24.43
CA LEU A 10 16.86 -14.49 25.56
C LEU A 10 15.43 -15.03 25.50
N PRO A 11 14.83 -15.41 26.65
CA PRO A 11 13.42 -15.77 26.71
C PRO A 11 12.52 -14.61 26.28
N GLY A 12 11.41 -14.89 25.57
CA GLY A 12 10.47 -13.88 25.09
C GLY A 12 10.86 -13.20 23.75
N TYR A 13 11.83 -13.75 23.03
CA TYR A 13 12.36 -13.19 21.77
C TYR A 13 11.34 -13.11 20.61
N ARG A 14 10.35 -14.01 20.57
CA ARG A 14 9.27 -14.01 19.57
C ARG A 14 8.11 -13.14 20.04
N GLN A 15 7.65 -12.22 19.19
CA GLN A 15 6.59 -11.28 19.49
C GLN A 15 5.50 -11.32 18.41
N ARG A 16 4.30 -10.88 18.78
CA ARG A 16 3.22 -10.71 17.80
C ARG A 16 3.43 -9.42 17.02
N ASN A 17 3.05 -9.44 15.76
CA ASN A 17 2.99 -8.21 14.97
C ASN A 17 1.81 -7.36 15.44
N PHE A 18 1.99 -6.04 15.40
CA PHE A 18 0.94 -5.08 15.77
C PHE A 18 0.36 -4.41 14.54
N VAL A 19 -0.96 -4.26 14.51
CA VAL A 19 -1.66 -3.49 13.47
C VAL A 19 -2.32 -2.32 14.16
N HIS A 20 -2.03 -1.11 13.67
CA HIS A 20 -2.60 0.11 14.22
C HIS A 20 -3.53 0.73 13.17
N ASN A 21 -4.81 0.85 13.51
CA ASN A 21 -5.76 1.58 12.69
C ASN A 21 -5.64 3.08 12.98
N ASN A 22 -5.57 3.90 11.93
CA ASN A 22 -5.56 5.35 12.05
C ASN A 22 -6.99 5.86 12.27
N ASN A 23 -7.24 6.49 13.42
CA ASN A 23 -8.56 6.99 13.79
C ASN A 23 -8.91 8.34 13.10
N ARG A 24 -7.96 8.93 12.37
CA ARG A 24 -8.08 10.18 11.60
C ARG A 24 -8.22 11.46 12.42
N ASP A 25 -7.93 11.37 13.71
CA ASP A 25 -7.89 12.49 14.65
C ASP A 25 -6.48 12.67 15.24
N GLY A 26 -5.47 12.06 14.60
CA GLY A 26 -4.10 12.02 15.10
C GLY A 26 -3.83 10.88 16.09
N THR A 27 -4.83 10.07 16.43
CA THR A 27 -4.68 8.89 17.29
C THR A 27 -4.74 7.57 16.51
N PHE A 28 -4.28 6.50 17.17
CA PHE A 28 -4.23 5.17 16.59
C PHE A 28 -4.77 4.13 17.58
N THR A 29 -5.49 3.14 17.06
CA THR A 29 -6.01 2.00 17.83
C THR A 29 -5.26 0.73 17.43
N GLU A 30 -4.72 -0.02 18.40
CA GLU A 30 -4.15 -1.35 18.13
C GLU A 30 -5.28 -2.36 17.91
N VAL A 31 -5.28 -3.03 16.76
CA VAL A 31 -6.36 -3.93 16.31
C VAL A 31 -5.86 -5.34 15.97
N GLY A 32 -4.58 -5.65 16.18
CA GLY A 32 -4.01 -6.95 15.83
C GLY A 32 -4.69 -8.12 16.52
N GLU A 33 -5.09 -7.96 17.79
CA GLU A 33 -5.84 -9.02 18.49
C GLU A 33 -7.25 -9.23 17.93
N GLN A 34 -7.91 -8.15 17.50
CA GLN A 34 -9.24 -8.19 16.90
C GLN A 34 -9.20 -8.85 15.51
N LEU A 35 -8.14 -8.60 14.74
CA LEU A 35 -7.93 -9.20 13.42
C LEU A 35 -7.59 -10.70 13.50
N GLY A 36 -7.02 -11.15 14.62
CA GLY A 36 -6.74 -12.56 14.85
C GLY A 36 -5.70 -13.16 13.88
N GLY A 37 -5.76 -14.48 13.71
CA GLY A 37 -4.96 -15.23 12.73
C GLY A 37 -3.45 -14.92 12.80
N PRO A 38 -2.82 -14.48 11.68
CA PRO A 38 -1.39 -14.27 11.63
C PRO A 38 -0.89 -13.17 12.59
N PHE A 39 -1.77 -12.32 13.09
CA PHE A 39 -1.42 -11.24 14.03
C PHE A 39 -1.39 -11.69 15.50
N LEU A 40 -1.86 -12.90 15.82
CA LEU A 40 -1.69 -13.53 17.13
C LEU A 40 -0.43 -14.40 17.21
N GLU A 41 0.12 -14.79 16.07
CA GLU A 41 1.33 -15.61 15.99
C GLU A 41 2.56 -14.84 16.49
N LYS A 42 3.30 -15.45 17.42
CA LYS A 42 4.57 -14.91 17.90
C LYS A 42 5.71 -15.39 17.00
N ARG A 43 6.30 -14.47 16.26
CA ARG A 43 7.44 -14.72 15.37
C ARG A 43 8.54 -13.68 15.60
N THR A 44 9.63 -13.82 14.87
CA THR A 44 10.69 -12.81 14.87
C THR A 44 10.78 -12.22 13.48
N GLY A 45 9.88 -11.29 13.20
CA GLY A 45 9.92 -10.57 11.95
C GLY A 45 11.14 -9.65 11.90
N ARG A 46 11.84 -9.64 10.78
CA ARG A 46 13.00 -8.79 10.51
C ARG A 46 12.71 -7.73 9.46
N GLY A 47 11.89 -8.04 8.47
CA GLY A 47 11.54 -7.11 7.41
C GLY A 47 10.09 -7.25 7.00
N ALA A 48 9.53 -6.17 6.48
CA ALA A 48 8.20 -6.11 5.92
C ALA A 48 8.22 -5.34 4.59
N ALA A 49 7.55 -5.88 3.58
CA ALA A 49 7.27 -5.18 2.34
C ALA A 49 5.75 -5.10 2.16
N PHE A 50 5.28 -3.94 1.71
CA PHE A 50 3.86 -3.67 1.49
C PHE A 50 3.62 -3.47 -0.01
N GLY A 51 2.53 -4.01 -0.53
CA GLY A 51 2.17 -3.86 -1.95
C GLY A 51 0.93 -4.67 -2.30
N ASP A 52 0.32 -4.35 -3.43
CA ASP A 52 -0.82 -5.09 -4.00
C ASP A 52 -0.26 -6.16 -4.97
N ILE A 53 -0.05 -7.39 -4.47
CA ILE A 53 0.75 -8.39 -5.19
C ILE A 53 -0.02 -9.00 -6.37
N ASP A 54 -1.34 -9.17 -6.23
CA ASP A 54 -2.20 -9.79 -7.23
C ASP A 54 -2.99 -8.77 -8.06
N ASN A 55 -2.87 -7.48 -7.73
CA ASN A 55 -3.41 -6.32 -8.45
C ASN A 55 -4.92 -6.14 -8.29
N ASP A 56 -5.49 -6.47 -7.13
CA ASP A 56 -6.92 -6.40 -6.87
C ASP A 56 -7.39 -5.11 -6.15
N GLY A 57 -6.43 -4.28 -5.75
CA GLY A 57 -6.64 -2.96 -5.16
C GLY A 57 -6.53 -2.91 -3.65
N ASP A 58 -6.27 -4.02 -2.97
CA ASP A 58 -5.91 -4.07 -1.56
C ASP A 58 -4.40 -4.22 -1.33
N VAL A 59 -3.93 -3.87 -0.13
CA VAL A 59 -2.50 -3.88 0.20
C VAL A 59 -2.20 -5.14 1.00
N ASP A 60 -1.31 -5.96 0.46
CA ASP A 60 -0.75 -7.14 1.10
C ASP A 60 0.54 -6.83 1.86
N VAL A 61 0.94 -7.79 2.70
CA VAL A 61 2.20 -7.71 3.44
C VAL A 61 3.01 -8.97 3.26
N VAL A 62 4.26 -8.82 2.85
CA VAL A 62 5.27 -9.89 2.92
C VAL A 62 6.17 -9.63 4.13
N ILE A 63 6.30 -10.63 5.00
CA ILE A 63 7.13 -10.56 6.21
C ILE A 63 8.26 -11.57 6.09
N ASN A 64 9.50 -11.10 6.25
CA ASN A 64 10.66 -11.95 6.42
C ASN A 64 10.87 -12.24 7.90
N ASN A 65 10.90 -13.52 8.26
CA ASN A 65 11.09 -13.98 9.64
C ASN A 65 12.50 -14.55 9.82
N LEU A 66 13.17 -14.16 10.90
CA LEU A 66 14.43 -14.80 11.29
C LEU A 66 14.16 -16.25 11.72
N ASP A 67 14.94 -17.19 11.19
CA ASP A 67 14.88 -18.63 11.47
C ASP A 67 13.49 -19.25 11.23
N GLY A 68 12.73 -18.69 10.28
CA GLY A 68 11.42 -19.19 9.90
C GLY A 68 11.07 -18.90 8.45
N PRO A 69 10.01 -19.52 7.92
CA PRO A 69 9.57 -19.24 6.56
C PRO A 69 9.07 -17.78 6.44
N PRO A 70 9.19 -17.17 5.25
CA PRO A 70 8.52 -15.91 4.97
C PRO A 70 7.00 -16.10 5.04
N GLN A 71 6.29 -15.03 5.39
CA GLN A 71 4.84 -15.01 5.39
C GLN A 71 4.33 -14.04 4.34
N LEU A 72 3.33 -14.46 3.58
CA LEU A 72 2.47 -13.58 2.78
C LEU A 72 1.14 -13.44 3.52
N LEU A 73 0.82 -12.22 3.93
CA LEU A 73 -0.47 -11.85 4.50
C LEU A 73 -1.26 -11.15 3.40
N ARG A 74 -2.15 -11.90 2.75
CA ARG A 74 -3.01 -11.38 1.68
C ARG A 74 -4.28 -10.76 2.26
N ASN A 75 -4.72 -9.62 1.73
CA ASN A 75 -5.81 -8.83 2.33
C ASN A 75 -7.20 -9.09 1.70
N ASP A 76 -7.64 -10.34 1.57
CA ASP A 76 -8.88 -10.71 0.85
C ASP A 76 -10.22 -10.35 1.54
N GLY A 77 -10.23 -9.55 2.60
CA GLY A 77 -11.40 -9.41 3.49
C GLY A 77 -11.54 -8.08 4.21
N GLY A 78 -10.73 -7.08 3.84
CA GLY A 78 -10.73 -5.77 4.48
C GLY A 78 -12.02 -4.99 4.21
N ASN A 79 -11.94 -3.96 3.37
CA ASN A 79 -13.08 -3.13 3.01
C ASN A 79 -13.32 -3.16 1.50
N THR A 80 -14.49 -2.70 1.07
CA THR A 80 -14.85 -2.61 -0.35
C THR A 80 -14.72 -1.19 -0.89
N ASN A 81 -13.90 -0.36 -0.25
CA ASN A 81 -13.69 1.00 -0.71
C ASN A 81 -12.99 1.02 -2.06
N ASN A 82 -13.12 2.15 -2.72
CA ASN A 82 -12.41 2.45 -3.94
C ASN A 82 -10.98 2.85 -3.63
N SER A 83 -10.07 2.54 -4.54
CA SER A 83 -8.67 2.93 -4.46
C SER A 83 -8.09 3.16 -5.86
N ILE A 84 -6.87 3.67 -5.92
CA ILE A 84 -6.08 3.78 -7.15
C ILE A 84 -4.63 3.43 -6.85
N LEU A 85 -3.98 2.73 -7.77
CA LEU A 85 -2.53 2.53 -7.77
C LEU A 85 -1.90 3.35 -8.88
N ILE A 86 -0.82 4.05 -8.57
CA ILE A 86 -0.12 4.88 -9.55
C ILE A 86 1.34 4.46 -9.65
N LYS A 87 1.73 3.99 -10.84
CA LYS A 87 3.10 3.73 -11.24
C LYS A 87 3.67 4.95 -11.96
N THR A 88 4.85 5.38 -11.57
CA THR A 88 5.62 6.41 -12.26
C THR A 88 6.67 5.78 -13.17
N ILE A 89 6.99 6.46 -14.28
CA ILE A 89 8.15 6.15 -15.13
C ILE A 89 8.86 7.47 -15.44
N GLY A 90 10.06 7.65 -14.89
CA GLY A 90 10.91 8.79 -15.21
C GLY A 90 11.58 8.68 -16.58
N VAL A 91 11.86 9.84 -17.18
CA VAL A 91 12.58 10.00 -18.45
C VAL A 91 13.82 10.86 -18.25
N LYS A 92 13.65 12.06 -17.69
CA LYS A 92 14.74 12.96 -17.27
C LYS A 92 15.12 12.69 -15.82
N SER A 93 14.13 12.42 -14.98
CA SER A 93 14.28 11.87 -13.64
C SER A 93 14.71 10.39 -13.70
N ASN A 94 15.10 9.81 -12.56
CA ASN A 94 15.42 8.37 -12.51
C ASN A 94 14.23 7.51 -12.99
N ARG A 95 14.52 6.36 -13.60
CA ARG A 95 13.54 5.56 -14.35
C ARG A 95 12.33 5.13 -13.52
N ASP A 96 12.53 4.86 -12.23
CA ASP A 96 11.46 4.44 -11.32
C ASP A 96 10.70 5.64 -10.72
N GLY A 97 11.11 6.86 -11.03
CA GLY A 97 10.48 8.08 -10.53
C GLY A 97 10.67 8.30 -9.03
N ILE A 98 11.71 7.74 -8.41
CA ILE A 98 12.02 7.97 -6.99
C ILE A 98 12.17 9.49 -6.73
N GLY A 99 11.48 10.00 -5.71
CA GLY A 99 11.36 11.42 -5.38
C GLY A 99 10.19 12.12 -6.08
N ALA A 100 9.46 11.47 -6.99
CA ALA A 100 8.26 12.05 -7.59
C ALA A 100 7.15 12.17 -6.55
N ARG A 101 6.55 13.36 -6.44
CA ARG A 101 5.45 13.65 -5.52
C ARG A 101 4.16 13.73 -6.29
N ILE A 102 3.18 12.96 -5.85
CA ILE A 102 1.85 12.92 -6.43
C ILE A 102 0.88 13.61 -5.49
N LYS A 103 0.17 14.63 -5.98
CA LYS A 103 -1.03 15.16 -5.35
C LYS A 103 -2.25 14.60 -6.07
N LEU A 104 -3.20 14.06 -5.30
CA LEU A 104 -4.45 13.52 -5.80
C LEU A 104 -5.63 14.27 -5.18
N VAL A 105 -6.61 14.64 -6.00
CA VAL A 105 -7.86 15.28 -5.59
C VAL A 105 -9.05 14.48 -6.14
N ALA A 106 -9.97 14.11 -5.25
CA ALA A 106 -11.22 13.44 -5.56
C ALA A 106 -12.34 14.08 -4.71
N GLY A 107 -13.15 14.96 -5.28
CA GLY A 107 -14.12 15.76 -4.55
C GLY A 107 -13.47 16.59 -3.44
N ASP A 108 -13.90 16.34 -2.21
CA ASP A 108 -13.40 16.91 -0.96
C ASP A 108 -12.13 16.24 -0.42
N LEU A 109 -11.72 15.09 -0.98
CA LEU A 109 -10.52 14.37 -0.56
C LEU A 109 -9.29 14.88 -1.32
N THR A 110 -8.28 15.35 -0.59
CA THR A 110 -6.94 15.60 -1.13
C THR A 110 -5.92 14.73 -0.41
N GLN A 111 -5.09 14.03 -1.17
CA GLN A 111 -3.99 13.22 -0.65
C GLN A 111 -2.70 13.54 -1.38
N SER A 112 -1.57 13.26 -0.73
CA SER A 112 -0.25 13.36 -1.33
C SER A 112 0.58 12.14 -0.98
N GLY A 113 1.38 11.66 -1.93
CA GLY A 113 2.36 10.60 -1.73
C GLY A 113 3.64 10.89 -2.48
N GLU A 114 4.75 10.33 -2.02
CA GLU A 114 6.06 10.44 -2.67
C GLU A 114 6.55 9.03 -2.99
N VAL A 115 7.08 8.83 -4.19
CA VAL A 115 7.74 7.57 -4.55
C VAL A 115 9.09 7.54 -3.85
N TYR A 116 9.31 6.61 -2.91
CA TYR A 116 10.59 6.44 -2.25
C TYR A 116 11.07 4.99 -2.36
N SER A 117 12.39 4.82 -2.32
CA SER A 117 13.00 3.48 -2.16
C SER A 117 13.09 3.15 -0.67
N GLY A 118 12.88 1.87 -0.34
CA GLY A 118 12.75 1.36 1.02
C GLY A 118 11.29 1.10 1.43
N GLY A 119 11.10 0.78 2.71
CA GLY A 119 9.77 0.52 3.29
C GLY A 119 9.85 -0.10 4.69
N SER A 120 10.87 -0.94 4.92
CA SER A 120 11.21 -1.48 6.24
C SER A 120 12.67 -1.94 6.29
N TYR A 121 13.10 -2.55 7.40
CA TYR A 121 14.45 -3.09 7.55
C TYR A 121 14.72 -4.21 6.53
N LEU A 122 15.80 -4.04 5.75
CA LEU A 122 16.22 -4.97 4.69
C LEU A 122 15.08 -5.37 3.72
N SER A 123 14.18 -4.44 3.41
CA SER A 123 12.99 -4.70 2.58
C SER A 123 12.67 -3.51 1.68
N GLN A 124 12.03 -3.79 0.54
CA GLN A 124 11.56 -2.78 -0.42
C GLN A 124 10.06 -3.01 -0.63
N SER A 125 9.25 -1.99 -0.34
CA SER A 125 7.82 -2.00 -0.67
C SER A 125 7.62 -1.78 -2.16
N ASP A 126 6.41 -2.07 -2.64
CA ASP A 126 5.99 -1.70 -3.97
C ASP A 126 6.18 -0.18 -4.19
N LEU A 127 6.77 0.18 -5.33
CA LEU A 127 7.00 1.58 -5.69
C LEU A 127 5.73 2.28 -6.17
N ARG A 128 4.66 1.52 -6.49
CA ARG A 128 3.36 2.10 -6.84
C ARG A 128 2.73 2.74 -5.62
N LEU A 129 2.28 3.97 -5.79
CA LEU A 129 1.56 4.68 -4.73
C LEU A 129 0.10 4.23 -4.71
N HIS A 130 -0.35 3.75 -3.55
CA HIS A 130 -1.74 3.40 -3.28
C HIS A 130 -2.45 4.57 -2.61
N PHE A 131 -3.59 4.96 -3.15
CA PHE A 131 -4.46 5.97 -2.54
C PHE A 131 -5.86 5.37 -2.34
N GLY A 132 -6.33 5.32 -1.09
CA GLY A 132 -7.71 4.99 -0.77
C GLY A 132 -8.63 6.17 -1.09
N LEU A 133 -9.76 5.91 -1.75
CA LEU A 133 -10.73 6.91 -2.21
C LEU A 133 -12.08 6.82 -1.49
N GLU A 134 -12.22 5.84 -0.59
CA GLU A 134 -13.48 5.53 0.10
C GLU A 134 -14.60 5.22 -0.89
N GLN A 135 -15.73 5.93 -0.84
CA GLN A 135 -16.86 5.72 -1.73
C GLN A 135 -16.73 6.50 -3.05
N ARG A 136 -15.69 7.33 -3.21
CA ARG A 136 -15.52 8.16 -4.41
C ARG A 136 -15.13 7.29 -5.60
N THR A 137 -15.85 7.44 -6.70
CA THR A 137 -15.68 6.63 -7.91
C THR A 137 -14.84 7.34 -8.99
N LYS A 138 -14.47 8.59 -8.75
CA LYS A 138 -13.76 9.45 -9.69
C LYS A 138 -12.71 10.30 -8.96
N ILE A 139 -11.58 10.49 -9.64
CA ILE A 139 -10.49 11.36 -9.27
C ILE A 139 -10.51 12.55 -10.24
N ASP A 140 -10.57 13.76 -9.69
CA ASP A 140 -10.69 14.99 -10.47
C ASP A 140 -9.31 15.42 -11.01
N LEU A 141 -8.26 15.27 -10.20
CA LEU A 141 -6.89 15.64 -10.55
C LEU A 141 -5.87 14.69 -9.92
N ILE A 142 -4.90 14.28 -10.73
CA ILE A 142 -3.62 13.72 -10.32
C ILE A 142 -2.54 14.64 -10.88
N GLU A 143 -1.72 15.21 -10.01
CA GLU A 143 -0.60 16.09 -10.37
C GLU A 143 0.70 15.44 -9.89
N VAL A 144 1.59 15.13 -10.82
CA VAL A 144 2.89 14.52 -10.53
C VAL A 144 3.98 15.57 -10.67
N HIS A 145 4.64 15.89 -9.57
CA HIS A 145 5.83 16.74 -9.51
C HIS A 145 7.06 15.85 -9.57
N TRP A 146 7.82 15.95 -10.65
CA TRP A 146 9.00 15.13 -10.86
C TRP A 146 10.26 15.76 -10.25
N PRO A 147 11.26 14.95 -9.84
CA PRO A 147 12.55 15.46 -9.39
C PRO A 147 13.24 16.39 -10.39
N SER A 148 12.99 16.21 -11.69
CA SER A 148 13.52 17.08 -12.74
C SER A 148 12.92 18.49 -12.77
N GLY A 149 11.86 18.75 -11.99
CA GLY A 149 11.04 19.95 -12.02
C GLY A 149 9.87 19.92 -13.00
N ALA A 150 9.75 18.87 -13.82
CA ALA A 150 8.59 18.69 -14.69
C ALA A 150 7.31 18.46 -13.86
N ILE A 151 6.16 18.82 -14.43
CA ILE A 151 4.84 18.56 -13.84
C ILE A 151 3.95 17.90 -14.89
N ASP A 152 3.40 16.74 -14.58
CA ASP A 152 2.34 16.10 -15.37
C ASP A 152 1.00 16.19 -14.63
N LYS A 153 -0.08 16.39 -15.39
CA LYS A 153 -1.45 16.45 -14.87
C LYS A 153 -2.34 15.45 -15.60
N VAL A 154 -3.13 14.71 -14.84
CA VAL A 154 -4.14 13.78 -15.35
C VAL A 154 -5.45 14.10 -14.64
N THR A 155 -6.54 14.22 -15.39
CA THR A 155 -7.85 14.60 -14.84
C THR A 155 -8.92 13.59 -15.21
N ASN A 156 -10.02 13.57 -14.47
CA ASN A 156 -11.20 12.75 -14.77
C ASN A 156 -10.91 11.25 -14.87
N VAL A 157 -10.20 10.70 -13.88
CA VAL A 157 -9.84 9.28 -13.85
C VAL A 157 -10.85 8.51 -13.00
N SER A 158 -11.39 7.40 -13.52
CA SER A 158 -12.22 6.50 -12.73
C SER A 158 -11.37 5.76 -11.68
N ALA A 159 -11.95 5.54 -10.51
CA ALA A 159 -11.35 4.74 -9.46
C ALA A 159 -11.19 3.26 -9.86
N ASN A 160 -10.50 2.50 -9.01
CA ASN A 160 -10.27 1.05 -9.10
C ASN A 160 -9.40 0.62 -10.27
N LYS A 161 -8.31 1.36 -10.47
CA LYS A 161 -7.36 1.15 -11.57
C LYS A 161 -5.92 1.23 -11.11
N ILE A 162 -5.06 0.61 -11.90
CA ILE A 162 -3.61 0.83 -11.90
C ILE A 162 -3.30 1.77 -13.07
N LEU A 163 -2.77 2.95 -12.76
CA LEU A 163 -2.33 3.93 -13.75
C LEU A 163 -0.82 3.87 -13.91
N THR A 164 -0.35 4.12 -15.13
CA THR A 164 1.06 4.41 -15.40
C THR A 164 1.18 5.82 -15.95
N ILE A 165 1.90 6.67 -15.23
CA ILE A 165 2.20 8.06 -15.61
C ILE A 165 3.68 8.14 -15.94
N LYS A 166 3.99 8.68 -17.12
CA LYS A 166 5.36 8.82 -17.61
C LYS A 166 5.72 10.29 -17.74
N GLU A 167 6.90 10.63 -17.26
CA GLU A 167 7.39 12.01 -17.19
C GLU A 167 7.35 12.71 -18.55
N GLY A 168 6.64 13.85 -18.59
CA GLY A 168 6.44 14.68 -19.77
C GLY A 168 5.44 14.11 -20.79
N GLN A 169 4.78 12.99 -20.48
CA GLN A 169 3.82 12.32 -21.37
C GLN A 169 2.44 12.12 -20.71
N GLY A 170 2.29 12.45 -19.43
CA GLY A 170 1.07 12.17 -18.67
C GLY A 170 0.78 10.66 -18.53
N MET A 171 -0.50 10.30 -18.53
CA MET A 171 -0.96 8.92 -18.42
C MET A 171 -0.75 8.16 -19.74
N ILE A 172 0.03 7.08 -19.69
CA ILE A 172 0.34 6.24 -20.86
C ILE A 172 -0.33 4.87 -20.83
N ALA A 173 -0.80 4.42 -19.66
CA ALA A 173 -1.53 3.17 -19.53
C ALA A 173 -2.47 3.21 -18.32
N GLN A 174 -3.55 2.44 -18.41
CA GLN A 174 -4.46 2.14 -17.31
C GLN A 174 -4.90 0.68 -17.40
N LYS A 175 -5.13 0.05 -16.24
CA LYS A 175 -5.69 -1.30 -16.12
C LYS A 175 -6.68 -1.32 -14.97
N ASP A 176 -7.76 -2.07 -15.12
CA ASP A 176 -8.67 -2.34 -14.01
C ASP A 176 -8.00 -3.25 -12.97
N PHE A 177 -8.39 -3.10 -11.71
CA PHE A 177 -8.02 -4.07 -10.68
C PHE A 177 -8.61 -5.45 -10.99
N LYS A 178 -7.85 -6.49 -10.63
CA LYS A 178 -8.24 -7.90 -10.77
C LYS A 178 -9.05 -8.38 -9.57
N ARG A 179 -10.08 -7.65 -9.20
CA ARG A 179 -10.98 -8.06 -8.11
C ARG A 179 -11.54 -9.45 -8.42
N GLY A 180 -11.25 -10.42 -7.57
CA GLY A 180 -11.90 -11.73 -7.63
C GLY A 180 -13.43 -11.57 -7.48
N ALA A 181 -14.21 -12.51 -8.01
CA ALA A 181 -15.60 -12.63 -7.61
C ALA A 181 -15.63 -12.84 -6.10
N GLN A 182 -16.20 -11.88 -5.35
CA GLN A 182 -16.24 -11.99 -3.89
C GLN A 182 -16.85 -13.34 -3.49
N PRO A 183 -16.27 -14.09 -2.53
CA PRO A 183 -17.03 -15.15 -1.89
C PRO A 183 -18.26 -14.48 -1.26
N LEU A 184 -19.44 -15.00 -1.58
CA LEU A 184 -20.70 -14.65 -0.95
C LEU A 184 -20.46 -14.66 0.57
N ARG A 185 -20.60 -13.50 1.21
CA ARG A 185 -20.56 -13.43 2.68
C ARG A 185 -21.65 -14.39 3.18
N ASN A 186 -21.26 -15.44 3.89
CA ASN A 186 -22.20 -16.21 4.68
C ASN A 186 -22.84 -15.24 5.67
N GLN A 187 -24.08 -14.86 5.37
CA GLN A 187 -25.02 -14.34 6.35
C GLN A 187 -25.42 -15.51 7.24
N GLU A 188 -24.64 -15.84 8.27
CA GLU A 188 -25.12 -16.70 9.35
C GLU A 188 -24.64 -16.20 10.71
N ARG A 189 -25.60 -15.53 11.38
CA ARG A 189 -25.92 -15.45 12.82
C ARG A 189 -24.94 -14.77 13.78
#